data_AF-A0A2D4M578-F1
#
_entry.id   AF-A0A2D4M578-F1
#
_cell.length_a   1.000
_cell.length_b   1.000
_cell.length_c   1.000
_cell.angle_alpha   90.00
_cell.angle_beta   90.00
_cell.angle_gamma   90.00
#
_symmetry.space_group_name_H-M   'P 1'
#
loop_
_entity.id
_entity.type
_entity.pdbx_description
1 polymer ?
#
loop_
_entity_poly.entity_id
_entity_poly.type
_entity_poly.pdbx_seq_one_letter_code
_entity_poly.pdbx_strand_id
1 'polypeptide(L)'
;TVRHIESMIRMAEAHARMHLRDYVVEDDVNMAIRVMLESFIDTQKFSVMRSMRKTFARYLAFRRDNNELLLFILKQLVSEQVMYQRNRYGAQQDTTEVPEKDLIEKARQINIHNLSAFFDSDLFKMNKFSRDVKRKLIVQNF
;
A
#
# COMPACT_ATOMS: atom_id res chain seq x y z
N THR A 1 27.50 -6.29 0.22
CA THR A 1 28.78 -6.82 -0.30
C THR A 1 28.79 -6.70 -1.81
N VAL A 2 29.93 -6.87 -2.49
CA VAL A 2 30.03 -6.79 -3.96
C VAL A 2 29.05 -7.75 -4.66
N ARG A 3 28.85 -8.95 -4.10
CA ARG A 3 27.84 -9.93 -4.57
C ARG A 3 26.41 -9.38 -4.62
N HIS A 4 26.03 -8.52 -3.66
CA HIS A 4 24.69 -7.92 -3.67
C HIS A 4 24.55 -6.92 -4.83
N ILE A 5 25.61 -6.18 -5.15
CA ILE A 5 25.62 -5.23 -6.27
C ILE A 5 25.50 -5.98 -7.60
N GLU A 6 26.25 -7.08 -7.77
CA GLU A 6 26.12 -7.93 -8.96
C GLU A 6 24.70 -8.50 -9.12
N SER A 7 24.09 -8.94 -8.03
CA SER A 7 22.70 -9.42 -8.05
C SER A 7 21.71 -8.31 -8.39
N MET A 8 21.92 -7.08 -7.90
CA MET A 8 21.11 -5.93 -8.28
C MET A 8 21.20 -5.64 -9.78
N ILE A 9 22.41 -5.65 -10.36
CA ILE A 9 22.61 -5.40 -11.79
C ILE A 9 21.87 -6.46 -12.62
N ARG A 10 22.05 -7.75 -12.28
CA ARG A 10 21.33 -8.85 -12.96
C ARG A 10 19.80 -8.69 -12.91
N MET A 11 19.26 -8.26 -11.78
CA MET A 11 17.81 -8.03 -11.65
C MET A 11 17.32 -6.83 -12.46
N ALA A 12 18.10 -5.74 -12.52
CA ALA A 12 17.75 -4.59 -13.34
C ALA A 12 17.73 -4.96 -14.84
N GLU A 13 18.74 -5.70 -15.31
CA GLU A 13 18.79 -6.24 -16.68
C GLU A 13 17.62 -7.19 -16.97
N ALA A 14 17.30 -8.08 -16.04
CA ALA A 14 16.16 -8.98 -16.17
C ALA A 14 14.82 -8.21 -16.29
N HIS A 15 14.65 -7.14 -15.50
CA HIS A 15 13.46 -6.29 -15.57
C HIS A 15 13.35 -5.55 -16.91
N ALA A 16 14.46 -5.04 -17.45
CA ALA A 16 14.48 -4.46 -18.79
C ALA A 16 14.10 -5.49 -19.88
N ARG A 17 14.67 -6.71 -19.82
CA ARG A 17 14.36 -7.80 -20.77
C ARG A 17 12.90 -8.26 -20.70
N MET A 18 12.29 -8.30 -19.51
CA MET A 18 10.85 -8.60 -19.38
C MET A 18 9.97 -7.56 -20.09
N HIS A 19 10.44 -6.31 -20.19
CA HIS A 19 9.80 -5.24 -20.95
C HIS A 19 10.29 -5.15 -22.40
N LEU A 20 11.02 -6.15 -22.89
CA LEU A 20 11.61 -6.18 -24.24
C LEU A 20 12.51 -4.98 -24.55
N ARG A 21 13.14 -4.40 -23.52
CA ARG A 21 14.12 -3.30 -23.65
C ARG A 21 15.54 -3.82 -23.62
N ASP A 22 16.38 -3.26 -24.48
CA ASP A 22 17.83 -3.57 -24.54
C ASP A 22 18.66 -2.74 -23.55
N TYR A 23 18.08 -1.66 -23.00
CA TYR A 23 18.75 -0.78 -22.06
C TYR A 23 18.01 -0.71 -20.73
N VAL A 24 18.79 -0.57 -19.67
CA VAL A 24 18.30 -0.42 -18.29
C VAL A 24 17.95 1.06 -18.06
N VAL A 25 16.77 1.33 -17.50
CA VAL A 25 16.35 2.67 -17.06
C VAL A 25 16.31 2.77 -15.53
N GLU A 26 16.19 3.98 -15.00
CA GLU A 26 16.13 4.20 -13.54
C GLU A 26 15.01 3.37 -12.86
N ASP A 27 13.87 3.17 -13.52
CA ASP A 27 12.77 2.34 -13.00
C ASP A 27 13.19 0.88 -12.76
N ASP A 28 14.03 0.31 -13.63
CA ASP A 28 14.56 -1.06 -13.48
C ASP A 28 15.51 -1.15 -12.29
N VAL A 29 16.34 -0.13 -12.10
CA VAL A 29 17.28 -0.03 -10.97
C VAL A 29 16.51 0.13 -9.67
N ASN A 30 15.49 0.98 -9.64
CA ASN A 30 14.63 1.18 -8.47
C ASN A 30 13.90 -0.11 -8.09
N MET A 31 13.44 -0.89 -9.07
CA MET A 31 12.85 -2.20 -8.83
C MET A 31 13.88 -3.18 -8.24
N ALA A 32 15.08 -3.25 -8.82
CA ALA A 32 16.15 -4.12 -8.33
C ALA A 32 16.60 -3.77 -6.90
N ILE A 33 16.71 -2.48 -6.58
CA ILE A 33 16.99 -1.98 -5.22
C ILE A 33 15.91 -2.48 -4.26
N ARG A 34 14.63 -2.32 -4.63
CA ARG A 34 13.51 -2.75 -3.79
C ARG A 34 13.58 -4.24 -3.49
N VAL A 35 13.70 -5.09 -4.52
CA VAL A 35 13.73 -6.55 -4.36
C VAL A 35 14.91 -7.00 -3.48
N MET A 36 16.10 -6.42 -3.69
CA MET A 36 17.27 -6.74 -2.87
C MET A 36 17.14 -6.30 -1.43
N LEU A 37 16.58 -5.10 -1.19
CA LEU A 37 16.35 -4.62 0.16
C LEU A 37 15.30 -5.45 0.89
N GLU A 38 14.21 -5.84 0.22
CA GLU A 38 13.19 -6.74 0.81
C GLU A 38 13.84 -8.06 1.26
N SER A 39 14.54 -8.75 0.35
CA SER A 39 15.20 -10.02 0.67
C SER A 39 16.25 -9.88 1.79
N PHE A 40 17.05 -8.81 1.77
CA PHE A 40 18.09 -8.62 2.79
C PHE A 40 17.49 -8.30 4.16
N ILE A 41 16.48 -7.43 4.22
CA ILE A 41 15.82 -7.01 5.47
C ILE A 41 15.13 -8.19 6.16
N ASP A 42 14.52 -9.09 5.40
CA ASP A 42 13.79 -10.24 5.94
C ASP A 42 14.70 -11.28 6.61
N THR A 43 16.00 -11.26 6.30
CA THR A 43 17.00 -12.12 6.96
C THR A 43 17.57 -11.52 8.24
N GLN A 44 17.19 -10.29 8.61
CA GLN A 44 17.72 -9.60 9.79
C GLN A 44 16.95 -9.91 11.07
N LYS A 45 17.63 -9.77 12.22
CA LYS A 45 16.99 -9.83 13.54
C LYS A 45 15.84 -8.82 13.63
N PHE A 46 14.75 -9.18 14.30
CA PHE A 46 13.51 -8.40 14.34
C PHE A 46 13.68 -6.90 14.63
N SER A 47 14.50 -6.55 15.63
CA SER A 47 14.77 -5.15 15.98
C SER A 47 15.49 -4.38 14.87
N VAL A 48 16.46 -5.04 14.22
CA VAL A 48 17.22 -4.49 13.09
C VAL A 48 16.33 -4.39 11.86
N MET A 49 15.56 -5.43 11.55
CA MET A 49 14.58 -5.44 10.46
C MET A 49 13.63 -4.24 10.57
N ARG A 50 13.05 -4.00 11.76
CA ARG A 50 12.13 -2.87 11.99
C ARG A 50 12.81 -1.52 11.76
N SER A 51 14.05 -1.37 12.24
CA SER A 51 14.86 -0.16 12.03
C SER A 51 15.14 0.05 10.54
N MET A 52 15.59 -0.99 9.84
CA MET A 52 15.89 -0.95 8.41
C MET A 52 14.66 -0.66 7.55
N ARG A 53 13.51 -1.27 7.83
CA ARG A 53 12.25 -0.96 7.13
C ARG A 53 11.87 0.51 7.25
N LYS A 54 12.09 1.12 8.42
CA LYS A 54 11.87 2.55 8.63
C LYS A 54 12.86 3.40 7.83
N THR A 55 14.15 3.07 7.87
CA THR A 55 15.21 3.82 7.18
C THR A 55 15.10 3.73 5.65
N PHE A 56 14.74 2.56 5.11
CA PHE A 56 14.65 2.30 3.68
C PHE A 56 13.22 2.36 3.13
N ALA A 57 12.26 2.89 3.90
CA ALA A 57 10.84 2.90 3.54
C ALA A 57 10.56 3.48 2.15
N ARG A 58 11.30 4.52 1.75
CA ARG A 58 11.18 5.15 0.42
C ARG A 58 11.44 4.17 -0.72
N TYR A 59 12.48 3.34 -0.61
CA TYR A 59 12.85 2.37 -1.64
C TYR A 59 11.90 1.17 -1.63
N LEU A 60 11.44 0.75 -0.45
CA LEU A 60 10.49 -0.37 -0.30
C LEU A 60 9.07 -0.03 -0.81
N ALA A 61 8.71 1.25 -0.86
CA ALA A 61 7.41 1.69 -1.36
C ALA A 61 7.35 1.78 -2.90
N PHE A 62 8.47 1.63 -3.60
CA PHE A 62 8.54 1.80 -5.05
C PHE A 62 7.63 0.80 -5.80
N ARG A 63 6.74 1.33 -6.64
CA ARG A 63 5.78 0.56 -7.48
C ARG A 63 4.99 -0.49 -6.70
N ARG A 64 4.83 -0.32 -5.38
CA ARG A 64 4.05 -1.24 -4.55
C ARG A 64 2.57 -0.86 -4.71
N ASP A 65 1.91 -1.43 -5.71
CA ASP A 65 0.49 -1.21 -5.90
C ASP A 65 -0.29 -2.05 -4.88
N ASN A 66 -0.72 -1.37 -3.82
CA ASN A 66 -1.63 -1.94 -2.83
C ASN A 66 -3.02 -1.32 -2.93
N ASN A 67 -3.28 -0.48 -3.94
CA ASN A 67 -4.47 0.37 -3.96
C ASN A 67 -5.74 -0.46 -4.12
N GLU A 68 -5.72 -1.47 -4.99
CA GLU A 68 -6.87 -2.38 -5.16
C GLU A 68 -7.18 -3.17 -3.89
N LEU A 69 -6.13 -3.67 -3.21
CA LEU A 69 -6.30 -4.40 -1.96
C LEU A 69 -6.82 -3.51 -0.83
N LEU A 70 -6.30 -2.29 -0.72
CA LEU A 70 -6.79 -1.30 0.24
C LEU A 70 -8.24 -0.89 -0.07
N LEU A 71 -8.60 -0.75 -1.34
CA LEU A 71 -9.97 -0.50 -1.75
C LEU A 71 -10.89 -1.65 -1.37
N PHE A 72 -10.48 -2.89 -1.62
CA PHE A 72 -11.24 -4.08 -1.26
C PHE A 72 -11.53 -4.11 0.26
N ILE A 73 -10.50 -3.88 1.07
CA ILE A 73 -10.62 -3.83 2.54
C ILE A 73 -11.56 -2.69 2.97
N LEU A 74 -11.42 -1.51 2.37
CA LEU A 74 -12.28 -0.37 2.68
C LEU A 74 -13.75 -0.65 2.32
N LYS A 75 -14.02 -1.26 1.15
CA LYS A 75 -15.38 -1.67 0.76
C LYS A 75 -15.98 -2.68 1.74
N GLN A 76 -15.17 -3.61 2.24
CA GLN A 76 -15.61 -4.54 3.27
C GLN A 76 -16.00 -3.79 4.57
N LEU A 77 -15.15 -2.87 5.04
CA LEU A 77 -15.45 -2.06 6.22
C LEU A 77 -16.73 -1.24 6.07
N VAL A 78 -16.96 -0.65 4.89
CA VAL A 78 -18.20 0.07 4.61
C VAL A 78 -19.40 -0.88 4.64
N SER A 79 -19.30 -2.04 3.99
CA SER A 79 -20.40 -3.01 3.99
C SER A 79 -20.78 -3.44 5.41
N GLU A 80 -19.78 -3.69 6.27
CA GLU A 80 -19.98 -4.01 7.69
C GLU A 80 -20.70 -2.85 8.41
N GLN A 81 -20.28 -1.61 8.16
CA GLN A 81 -20.87 -0.41 8.77
C GLN A 81 -22.32 -0.16 8.31
N VAL A 82 -22.60 -0.32 7.01
CA VAL A 82 -23.95 -0.20 6.44
C VAL A 82 -24.88 -1.25 7.04
N MET A 83 -24.43 -2.51 7.15
CA MET A 83 -25.22 -3.58 7.78
C MET A 83 -25.50 -3.28 9.25
N TYR A 84 -24.50 -2.78 9.99
CA TYR A 84 -24.68 -2.39 11.39
C TYR A 84 -25.72 -1.28 11.55
N GLN A 85 -25.63 -0.22 10.74
CA GLN A 85 -26.58 0.90 10.79
C GLN A 85 -27.99 0.48 10.39
N ARG A 86 -28.13 -0.33 9.33
CA ARG A 86 -29.43 -0.83 8.87
C ARG A 86 -30.12 -1.67 9.94
N ASN A 87 -29.39 -2.56 10.61
CA ASN A 87 -29.95 -3.41 11.67
C ASN A 87 -30.34 -2.62 12.92
N ARG A 88 -29.65 -1.51 13.20
CA ARG A 88 -29.89 -0.70 14.40
C ARG A 88 -30.95 0.38 14.20
N TYR A 89 -30.98 1.02 13.03
CA TYR A 89 -31.79 2.21 12.77
C TYR A 89 -32.83 2.03 11.65
N GLY A 90 -32.78 0.93 10.89
CA GLY A 90 -33.75 0.60 9.83
C GLY A 90 -33.67 1.49 8.57
N ALA A 91 -33.05 2.66 8.66
CA ALA A 91 -32.90 3.62 7.56
C ALA A 91 -31.58 3.42 6.79
N GLN A 92 -31.67 3.57 5.48
CA GLN A 92 -30.49 3.61 4.60
C GLN A 92 -29.96 5.05 4.59
N GLN A 93 -28.70 5.23 4.98
CA GLN A 93 -28.04 6.54 4.96
C GLN A 93 -27.42 6.81 3.58
N ASP A 94 -27.53 8.04 3.10
CA ASP A 94 -26.92 8.48 1.83
C ASP A 94 -25.38 8.55 1.91
N THR A 95 -24.85 8.62 3.14
CA THR A 95 -23.41 8.70 3.42
C THR A 95 -23.03 7.70 4.49
N THR A 96 -21.96 6.92 4.28
CA THR A 96 -21.38 6.06 5.31
C THR A 96 -20.04 6.59 5.78
N GLU A 97 -19.88 6.72 7.09
CA GLU A 97 -18.63 7.13 7.74
C GLU A 97 -17.91 5.92 8.33
N VAL A 98 -16.65 5.72 7.96
CA VAL A 98 -15.75 4.68 8.47
C VAL A 98 -14.54 5.34 9.15
N PRO A 99 -14.17 4.95 10.38
CA PRO A 99 -12.96 5.46 11.02
C PRO A 99 -11.70 5.13 10.22
N GLU A 100 -10.82 6.12 10.01
CA GLU A 100 -9.55 5.92 9.31
C GLU A 100 -8.65 4.90 10.04
N LYS A 101 -8.78 4.84 11.38
CA LYS A 101 -8.07 3.91 12.24
C LYS A 101 -8.31 2.45 11.84
N ASP A 102 -9.53 2.09 11.47
CA ASP A 102 -9.90 0.70 11.17
C ASP A 102 -9.22 0.21 9.89
N LEU A 103 -9.17 1.08 8.87
CA LEU A 103 -8.43 0.80 7.65
C LEU A 103 -6.93 0.69 7.91
N ILE A 104 -6.35 1.58 8.74
CA ILE A 104 -4.93 1.54 9.10
C ILE A 104 -4.58 0.24 9.85
N GLU A 105 -5.44 -0.21 10.77
CA GLU A 105 -5.22 -1.44 11.53
C GLU A 105 -5.26 -2.68 10.62
N LYS A 106 -6.25 -2.80 9.74
CA LYS A 106 -6.30 -3.88 8.74
C LYS A 106 -5.11 -3.83 7.77
N ALA A 107 -4.74 -2.65 7.29
CA ALA A 107 -3.57 -2.47 6.40
C ALA A 107 -2.25 -2.90 7.09
N ARG A 108 -2.11 -2.64 8.39
CA ARG A 108 -0.92 -3.03 9.17
C ARG A 108 -0.76 -4.55 9.26
N GLN A 109 -1.87 -5.30 9.36
CA GLN A 109 -1.84 -6.77 9.42
C GLN A 109 -1.24 -7.39 8.16
N ILE A 110 -1.36 -6.71 7.01
CA ILE A 110 -0.80 -7.13 5.73
C ILE A 110 0.47 -6.37 5.35
N ASN A 111 1.16 -5.78 6.33
CA ASN A 111 2.44 -5.06 6.16
C ASN A 111 2.37 -3.86 5.20
N ILE A 112 1.22 -3.19 5.15
CA ILE A 112 1.04 -1.90 4.50
C ILE A 112 1.00 -0.83 5.58
N HIS A 113 1.96 0.09 5.55
CA HIS A 113 2.11 1.15 6.56
C HIS A 113 1.88 2.55 6.00
N ASN A 114 1.94 2.71 4.67
CA ASN A 114 1.72 3.98 4.01
C ASN A 114 0.45 3.91 3.15
N LEU A 115 -0.57 4.68 3.53
CA LEU A 115 -1.84 4.80 2.82
C LEU A 115 -1.96 6.15 2.09
N SER A 116 -0.94 7.01 2.14
CA SER A 116 -0.99 8.33 1.48
C SER A 116 -1.26 8.19 -0.01
N ALA A 117 -0.49 7.33 -0.70
CA ALA A 117 -0.65 7.08 -2.12
C ALA A 117 -2.04 6.51 -2.47
N PHE A 118 -2.67 5.79 -1.55
CA PHE A 118 -4.02 5.27 -1.74
C PHE A 118 -5.07 6.38 -1.62
N PHE A 119 -4.97 7.25 -0.61
CA PHE A 119 -5.90 8.38 -0.46
C PHE A 119 -5.81 9.38 -1.61
N ASP A 120 -4.62 9.55 -2.19
CA ASP A 120 -4.42 10.45 -3.34
C ASP A 120 -4.82 9.81 -4.68
N SER A 121 -5.01 8.48 -4.72
CA SER A 121 -5.26 7.72 -5.94
C SER A 121 -6.61 8.04 -6.58
N ASP A 122 -6.66 7.98 -7.92
CA ASP A 122 -7.91 8.10 -8.67
C ASP A 122 -8.89 6.98 -8.33
N LEU A 123 -8.38 5.79 -8.02
CA LEU A 123 -9.19 4.64 -7.60
C LEU A 123 -10.04 4.97 -6.36
N PHE A 124 -9.47 5.66 -5.37
CA PHE A 124 -10.19 6.08 -4.16
C PHE A 124 -11.31 7.09 -4.50
N LYS A 125 -10.99 8.11 -5.32
CA LYS A 125 -11.93 9.16 -5.71
C LYS A 125 -13.06 8.65 -6.62
N MET A 126 -12.75 7.80 -7.59
CA MET A 126 -13.73 7.21 -8.52
C MET A 126 -14.76 6.34 -7.80
N ASN A 127 -14.39 5.73 -6.67
CA ASN A 127 -15.31 4.97 -5.82
C ASN A 127 -16.09 5.86 -4.82
N LYS A 128 -16.12 7.18 -5.03
CA LYS A 128 -16.84 8.18 -4.24
C LYS A 128 -16.42 8.22 -2.76
N PHE A 129 -15.16 7.93 -2.48
CA PHE A 129 -14.59 8.11 -1.15
C PHE A 129 -13.96 9.48 -0.98
N SER A 130 -14.07 10.02 0.22
CA SER A 130 -13.39 11.23 0.66
C SER A 130 -12.78 11.03 2.04
N ARG A 131 -11.64 11.66 2.31
CA ARG A 131 -10.96 11.61 3.61
C ARG A 131 -11.13 12.93 4.33
N ASP A 132 -11.71 12.88 5.53
CA ASP A 132 -11.74 14.00 6.45
C ASP A 132 -10.57 13.89 7.44
N VAL A 133 -9.52 14.69 7.20
CA VAL A 133 -8.30 14.72 8.02
C VAL A 133 -8.57 15.24 9.44
N LYS A 134 -9.56 16.13 9.63
CA LYS A 134 -9.87 16.72 10.94
C LYS A 134 -10.60 15.70 11.82
N ARG A 135 -11.61 15.02 11.26
CA ARG A 135 -12.40 14.01 11.98
C ARG A 135 -11.74 12.62 11.99
N LYS A 136 -10.70 12.40 11.16
CA LYS A 136 -10.07 11.08 10.93
C LYS A 136 -11.08 10.03 10.45
N LEU A 137 -11.93 10.44 9.52
CA LEU A 137 -12.98 9.62 8.94
C LEU A 137 -12.79 9.48 7.44
N ILE A 138 -13.20 8.33 6.92
CA ILE A 138 -13.36 8.05 5.49
C ILE A 138 -14.86 8.04 5.24
N VAL A 139 -15.32 8.95 4.37
CA VAL A 139 -16.74 9.09 4.03
C VAL A 139 -16.96 8.55 2.63
N GLN A 140 -17.93 7.64 2.50
CA GLN A 140 -18.44 7.21 1.20
C GLN A 140 -19.80 7.84 0.93
N ASN A 141 -19.92 8.49 -0.22
CA ASN A 141 -21.20 9.00 -0.72
C ASN A 141 -21.73 8.01 -1.77
N PHE A 142 -23.02 7.66 -1.69
CA PHE A 142 -23.64 6.73 -2.65
C PHE A 142 -24.15 7.42 -3.91
#